data_AF-A0A954BDS2-F1
#
_entry.id   AF-A0A954BDS2-F1
#
_cell.length_a   1.000
_cell.length_b   1.000
_cell.length_c   1.000
_cell.angle_alpha   90.00
_cell.angle_beta   90.00
_cell.angle_gamma   90.00
#
_symmetry.space_group_name_H-M   'P 1'
#
loop_
_entity.id
_entity.type
_entity.pdbx_description
1 polymer ?
#
loop_
_entity_poly.entity_id
_entity_poly.type
_entity_poly.pdbx_seq_one_letter_code
_entity_poly.pdbx_strand_id
1 'polypeptide(L)' 'GDKVDARVTAFDRTSRRISLSIKAREVAEEKEAVEQYGSADAGASLGDILGAALKENAKKD' A
#
# COMPACT_ATOMS: atom_id res chain seq x y z
N GLY A 1 -12.22 -24.50 -17.50
CA GLY A 1 -12.34 -24.71 -16.06
C GLY A 1 -11.10 -24.09 -15.50
N ASP A 2 -11.23 -22.90 -14.95
CA ASP A 2 -10.16 -21.92 -15.00
C ASP A 2 -9.49 -21.78 -13.64
N LYS A 3 -8.16 -21.66 -13.64
CA LYS A 3 -7.37 -21.48 -12.43
C LYS A 3 -7.30 -19.99 -12.12
N VAL A 4 -7.71 -19.63 -10.92
CA VAL A 4 -7.62 -18.27 -10.41
C VAL A 4 -7.00 -18.28 -9.04
N ASP A 5 -6.17 -17.29 -8.79
CA ASP A 5 -5.59 -17.04 -7.49
C ASP A 5 -6.49 -16.08 -6.71
N ALA A 6 -6.72 -16.37 -5.44
CA ALA A 6 -7.55 -15.53 -4.58
C ALA A 6 -7.02 -15.55 -3.15
N ARG A 7 -7.29 -14.49 -2.39
CA ARG A 7 -6.94 -14.42 -0.98
C ARG A 7 -8.06 -15.02 -0.13
N VAL A 8 -7.69 -15.79 0.90
CA VAL A 8 -8.64 -16.23 1.92
C VAL A 8 -9.03 -15.04 2.79
N THR A 9 -10.33 -14.76 2.86
CA THR A 9 -10.88 -13.65 3.66
C THR A 9 -11.53 -14.12 4.94
N ALA A 10 -12.07 -15.34 4.97
CA ALA A 10 -12.65 -15.94 6.17
C ALA A 10 -12.60 -17.46 6.11
N PHE A 11 -12.54 -18.07 7.30
CA PHE A 11 -12.62 -19.51 7.49
C PHE A 11 -13.65 -19.85 8.56
N ASP A 12 -14.74 -20.50 8.17
CA ASP A 12 -15.72 -21.03 9.11
C ASP A 12 -15.41 -22.51 9.37
N ARG A 13 -14.94 -22.80 10.59
CA ARG A 13 -14.56 -24.14 11.04
C ARG A 13 -15.77 -25.05 11.25
N THR A 14 -16.92 -24.49 11.60
CA THR A 14 -18.14 -25.24 11.92
C THR A 14 -18.78 -25.78 10.64
N SER A 15 -18.92 -24.91 9.63
CA SER A 15 -19.46 -25.31 8.33
C SER A 15 -18.40 -25.79 7.33
N ARG A 16 -17.12 -25.73 7.70
CA ARG A 16 -15.95 -26.04 6.86
C ARG A 16 -15.96 -25.25 5.54
N ARG A 17 -16.44 -24.01 5.59
CA ARG A 17 -16.49 -23.10 4.44
C ARG A 17 -15.32 -22.13 4.45
N ILE A 18 -14.81 -21.84 3.26
CA ILE A 18 -13.73 -20.88 3.04
C ILE A 18 -14.28 -19.78 2.14
N SER A 19 -14.13 -18.53 2.58
CA SER A 19 -14.44 -17.36 1.75
C SER A 19 -13.16 -16.88 1.07
N LEU A 20 -13.23 -16.72 -0.26
CA LEU A 20 -12.11 -16.32 -1.11
C LEU A 20 -12.46 -15.01 -1.83
N SER A 21 -11.48 -14.15 -2.06
CA SER A 21 -11.66 -12.92 -2.84
C SER A 21 -10.44 -12.60 -3.68
N ILE A 22 -10.67 -12.36 -4.98
CA ILE A 22 -9.64 -11.92 -5.93
C ILE A 22 -9.34 -10.44 -5.70
N LYS A 23 -10.37 -9.60 -5.54
CA LYS A 23 -10.22 -8.17 -5.22
C LYS A 23 -9.39 -7.95 -3.96
N ALA A 24 -9.61 -8.76 -2.92
CA ALA A 24 -8.82 -8.65 -1.68
C ALA A 24 -7.35 -9.05 -1.87
N ARG A 25 -7.03 -9.82 -2.91
CA ARG A 25 -5.64 -10.09 -3.33
C ARG A 25 -5.04 -8.87 -4.00
N GLU A 26 -5.72 -8.29 -4.99
CA GLU A 26 -5.25 -7.10 -5.71
C GLU A 26 -4.95 -5.92 -4.77
N VAL A 27 -5.88 -5.60 -3.87
CA VAL A 27 -5.69 -4.52 -2.88
C VAL A 27 -4.53 -4.80 -1.94
N ALA A 28 -4.29 -6.07 -1.60
CA ALA A 28 -3.17 -6.44 -0.74
C ALA A 28 -1.83 -6.27 -1.45
N GLU A 29 -1.74 -6.72 -2.70
CA GLU A 29 -0.55 -6.56 -3.53
C GLU A 29 -0.26 -5.08 -3.81
N GLU A 30 -1.29 -4.28 -4.08
CA GLU A 30 -1.17 -2.83 -4.21
C GLU A 30 -0.69 -2.17 -2.91
N LYS A 31 -1.26 -2.54 -1.76
CA LYS A 31 -0.85 -1.99 -0.46
C LYS A 31 0.59 -2.37 -0.13
N GLU A 32 0.98 -3.61 -0.37
CA GLU A 32 2.35 -4.08 -0.14
C GLU A 32 3.34 -3.39 -1.08
N ALA A 33 2.97 -3.18 -2.35
CA ALA A 33 3.77 -2.40 -3.29
C ALA A 33 3.89 -0.94 -2.85
N VAL A 34 2.81 -0.33 -2.37
CA VAL A 34 2.82 1.04 -1.81
C VAL A 34 3.63 1.11 -0.52
N GLU A 35 3.65 0.09 0.32
CA GLU A 35 4.50 0.06 1.52
C GLU A 35 5.98 -0.11 1.16
N GLN A 36 6.29 -0.92 0.15
CA GLN A 36 7.67 -1.11 -0.32
C GLN A 36 8.18 0.12 -1.10
N TYR A 37 7.35 0.77 -1.91
CA TYR A 37 7.72 2.01 -2.64
C TYR A 37 7.52 3.29 -1.82
N GLY A 38 6.64 3.27 -0.83
CA GLY A 38 6.29 4.39 0.04
C GLY A 38 6.91 4.28 1.45
N SER A 39 7.80 3.30 1.67
CA SER A 39 8.53 3.18 2.93
C SER A 39 9.38 4.43 3.18
N ALA A 40 8.94 5.20 4.18
CA ALA A 40 9.64 6.07 5.14
C ALA A 40 10.84 6.93 4.71
N ASP A 41 11.78 6.44 3.90
CA ASP A 41 12.95 7.19 3.42
C ASP A 41 12.56 8.30 2.43
N ALA A 42 11.50 8.09 1.65
CA ALA A 42 10.94 9.13 0.78
C ALA A 42 10.18 10.22 1.56
N GLY A 43 9.63 9.91 2.74
CA GLY A 43 8.86 10.86 3.56
C GLY A 43 9.75 11.90 4.25
N ALA A 44 10.90 11.48 4.78
CA ALA A 44 11.88 12.39 5.35
C ALA A 44 12.59 13.22 4.27
N SER A 45 13.04 12.56 3.19
CA SER A 45 13.81 13.22 2.12
C SER A 45 12.98 14.23 1.30
N LEU A 46 11.72 13.91 0.97
CA LEU A 46 10.86 14.81 0.20
C LEU A 46 10.35 15.99 1.06
N GLY A 47 10.16 15.77 2.37
CA GLY A 47 9.86 16.82 3.34
C GLY A 47 11.03 17.79 3.56
N ASP A 48 12.25 17.27 3.65
CA ASP A 48 13.46 18.08 3.79
C ASP A 48 13.77 18.88 2.51
N ILE A 49 13.66 18.25 1.33
CA ILE A 49 13.90 18.91 0.03
C ILE A 49 12.85 20.01 -0.23
N LEU A 50 11.56 19.72 0.00
CA LEU A 50 10.48 20.68 -0.21
C LEU A 50 10.50 21.80 0.84
N GLY A 51 10.81 21.47 2.10
CA GLY A 51 10.96 22.44 3.18
C GLY A 51 12.14 23.40 2.95
N ALA A 52 13.26 22.90 2.43
CA ALA A 52 14.41 23.73 2.05
C ALA A 52 14.07 24.66 0.87
N ALA A 53 13.43 24.14 -0.18
CA ALA A 53 13.04 24.93 -1.35
C ALA A 53 11.98 26.00 -1.02
N LEU A 54 11.00 25.68 -0.16
CA LEU A 54 10.00 26.64 0.28
C LEU A 54 10.62 27.76 1.13
N LYS A 55 11.55 27.42 2.04
CA LYS A 55 12.27 28.42 2.83
C LYS A 55 13.18 29.29 1.97
N GLU A 56 13.80 28.75 0.92
CA GLU A 56 14.59 29.54 -0.02
C GLU A 56 13.71 30.55 -0.77
N ASN A 57 12.55 30.12 -1.27
CA ASN A 57 11.60 30.99 -1.96
C ASN A 57 11.01 32.06 -1.03
N ALA A 58 10.68 31.72 0.22
CA ALA A 58 10.14 32.67 1.20
C ALA A 58 11.15 33.71 1.69
N LYS A 59 12.45 33.51 1.44
CA LYS A 59 13.53 34.43 1.84
C LYS A 59 14.01 35.32 0.67
N LYS A 60 13.44 35.11 -0.52
CA LYS A 60 13.78 35.82 -1.77
C LYS A 60 12.83 36.98 -2.09
N ASP A 61 11.87 37.26 -1.20
CA ASP A 61 11.01 38.45 -1.21
C ASP A 61 11.48 39.49 -0.18
#